data_AF-A0A2T4T5M9-F1
#
_entry.id   AF-A0A2T4T5M9-F1
#
_cell.length_a   1.000
_cell.length_b   1.000
_cell.length_c   1.000
_cell.angle_alpha   90.00
_cell.angle_beta   90.00
_cell.angle_gamma   90.00
#
_symmetry.space_group_name_H-M   'P 1'
#
loop_
_entity.id
_entity.type
_entity.pdbx_description
1 polymer ?
#
loop_
_entity_poly.entity_id
_entity_poly.type
_entity_poly.pdbx_seq_one_letter_code
_entity_poly.pdbx_strand_id
1 'polypeptide(L)'
;MEQREYDLIMANYGITRQHSYDIVLLPWGATEPHNLHLPYLTDCILSHDLSTAYPDFFIACGEWFKMAPVAEYFDQPGDHADEVETSVMMHYHPEWVNLSEAGPGEGHGFAVKALRQGKVWLPRHWNLASPDDTGIGNPALATAEKGRRFAEAVVAEYADFLRDFKRIRQPQDLYE
;
A
#
# COMPACT_ATOMS: atom_id res chain seq x y z
N MET A 1 3.80 -26.86 -23.02
CA MET A 1 4.89 -27.30 -22.12
C MET A 1 5.53 -26.11 -21.41
N GLU A 2 5.48 -24.90 -21.97
CA GLU A 2 6.02 -23.66 -21.36
C GLU A 2 5.40 -23.23 -20.03
N GLN A 3 4.07 -23.34 -19.85
CA GLN A 3 3.42 -22.74 -18.67
C GLN A 3 3.90 -23.30 -17.32
N ARG A 4 4.26 -24.59 -17.27
CA ARG A 4 4.77 -25.24 -16.05
C ARG A 4 6.19 -24.81 -15.67
N GLU A 5 6.88 -24.08 -16.55
CA GLU A 5 8.22 -23.56 -16.29
C GLU A 5 8.17 -22.27 -15.47
N TYR A 6 7.07 -21.51 -15.46
CA TYR A 6 6.96 -20.24 -14.73
C TYR A 6 5.70 -20.11 -13.84
N ASP A 7 4.64 -20.88 -14.09
CA ASP A 7 3.44 -20.92 -13.23
C ASP A 7 3.62 -21.95 -12.10
N LEU A 8 3.85 -21.44 -10.88
CA LEU A 8 4.05 -22.25 -9.67
C LEU A 8 2.84 -23.09 -9.26
N ILE A 9 1.61 -22.76 -9.71
CA ILE A 9 0.41 -23.58 -9.45
C ILE A 9 0.51 -24.91 -10.19
N MET A 10 1.12 -24.89 -11.38
CA MET A 10 1.22 -26.04 -12.29
C MET A 10 2.63 -26.67 -12.32
N ALA A 11 3.64 -25.97 -11.80
CA ALA A 11 5.03 -26.40 -11.75
C ALA A 11 5.30 -27.45 -10.67
N ASN A 12 6.49 -28.05 -10.71
CA ASN A 12 7.05 -28.81 -9.60
C ASN A 12 8.57 -28.62 -9.53
N TYR A 13 9.18 -29.01 -8.41
CA TYR A 13 10.61 -28.79 -8.17
C TYR A 13 11.53 -29.42 -9.24
N GLY A 14 11.12 -30.52 -9.89
CA GLY A 14 11.90 -31.16 -10.94
C GLY A 14 12.04 -30.30 -12.19
N ILE A 15 11.04 -29.45 -12.46
CA ILE A 15 11.04 -28.47 -13.54
C ILE A 15 11.81 -27.22 -13.09
N THR A 16 11.39 -26.59 -11.98
CA THR A 16 11.94 -25.28 -11.58
C THR A 16 13.44 -25.30 -11.29
N ARG A 17 13.99 -26.44 -10.82
CA ARG A 17 15.44 -26.57 -10.59
C ARG A 17 16.31 -26.53 -11.85
N GLN A 18 15.72 -26.65 -13.04
CA GLN A 18 16.43 -26.64 -14.32
C GLN A 18 16.57 -25.23 -14.90
N HIS A 19 15.91 -24.24 -14.29
CA HIS A 19 15.86 -22.87 -14.78
C HIS A 19 16.42 -21.90 -13.74
N SER A 20 17.04 -20.83 -14.21
CA SER A 20 17.35 -19.65 -13.40
C SER A 20 16.24 -18.63 -13.61
N TYR A 21 15.70 -18.09 -12.52
CA TYR A 21 14.63 -17.09 -12.56
C TYR A 21 15.17 -15.75 -12.09
N ASP A 22 14.89 -14.70 -12.86
CA ASP A 22 15.32 -13.35 -12.55
C ASP A 22 14.29 -12.58 -11.72
N ILE A 23 13.00 -12.96 -11.84
CA ILE A 23 11.86 -12.26 -11.22
C ILE A 23 10.90 -13.25 -10.59
N VAL A 24 10.34 -12.87 -9.44
CA VAL A 24 9.26 -13.61 -8.76
C VAL A 24 8.02 -12.73 -8.72
N LEU A 25 6.93 -13.23 -9.30
CA LEU A 25 5.63 -12.57 -9.23
C LEU A 25 4.82 -13.18 -8.08
N LEU A 26 4.33 -12.34 -7.18
CA LEU A 26 3.42 -12.73 -6.10
C LEU A 26 2.05 -12.09 -6.36
N PRO A 27 1.13 -12.79 -7.04
CA PRO A 27 -0.24 -12.31 -7.21
C PRO A 27 -0.88 -12.12 -5.83
N TRP A 28 -1.29 -10.89 -5.54
CA TRP A 28 -1.94 -10.54 -4.28
C TRP A 28 -3.35 -10.05 -4.59
N GLY A 29 -4.34 -10.83 -4.16
CA GLY A 29 -5.76 -10.47 -4.20
C GLY A 29 -6.42 -10.62 -2.84
N ALA A 30 -7.75 -10.62 -2.80
CA ALA A 30 -8.54 -10.87 -1.61
C ALA A 30 -9.27 -12.22 -1.66
N THR A 31 -9.69 -12.70 -0.49
CA THR A 31 -10.75 -13.70 -0.37
C THR A 31 -12.03 -12.96 0.00
N GLU A 32 -12.81 -12.54 -1.00
CA GLU A 32 -14.01 -11.74 -0.78
C GLU A 32 -15.16 -12.11 -1.73
N PRO A 33 -16.43 -11.94 -1.29
CA PRO A 33 -17.57 -12.21 -2.14
C PRO A 33 -17.61 -11.28 -3.37
N HIS A 34 -17.55 -11.86 -4.56
CA HIS A 34 -17.70 -11.13 -5.82
C HIS A 34 -19.09 -11.35 -6.42
N ASN A 35 -20.12 -10.81 -5.75
CA ASN A 35 -21.53 -11.05 -6.11
C ASN A 35 -21.89 -12.56 -6.05
N LEU A 36 -23.03 -12.96 -6.62
CA LEU A 36 -23.58 -14.33 -6.55
C LEU A 36 -22.96 -15.31 -7.57
N HIS A 37 -22.12 -14.85 -8.50
CA HIS A 37 -21.73 -15.62 -9.69
C HIS A 37 -20.22 -15.76 -9.87
N LEU A 38 -19.39 -14.91 -9.24
CA LEU A 38 -17.94 -15.02 -9.33
C LEU A 38 -17.35 -15.76 -8.12
N PRO A 39 -16.19 -16.41 -8.28
CA PRO A 39 -15.47 -17.03 -7.18
C PRO A 39 -15.06 -16.02 -6.10
N TYR A 40 -14.93 -16.48 -4.85
CA TYR A 40 -14.39 -15.68 -3.75
C TYR A 40 -12.93 -15.24 -3.96
N LEU A 41 -12.20 -15.94 -4.83
CA LEU A 41 -10.80 -15.68 -5.13
C LEU A 41 -10.62 -14.94 -6.46
N THR A 42 -11.64 -14.22 -6.94
CA THR A 42 -11.60 -13.50 -8.22
C THR A 42 -10.32 -12.66 -8.35
N ASP A 43 -9.98 -11.86 -7.34
CA ASP A 43 -8.78 -11.02 -7.38
C ASP A 43 -7.49 -11.83 -7.48
N CYS A 44 -7.40 -12.96 -6.77
CA CYS A 44 -6.24 -13.83 -6.85
C CYS A 44 -6.12 -14.50 -8.23
N ILE A 45 -7.24 -14.99 -8.78
CA ILE A 45 -7.29 -15.70 -10.07
C ILE A 45 -6.95 -14.74 -11.21
N LEU A 46 -7.55 -13.55 -11.23
CA LEU A 46 -7.34 -12.59 -12.31
C LEU A 46 -5.92 -12.02 -12.27
N SER A 47 -5.39 -11.67 -11.10
CA SER A 47 -3.99 -11.22 -10.97
C SER A 47 -3.01 -12.31 -11.40
N HIS A 48 -3.29 -13.58 -11.05
CA HIS A 48 -2.50 -14.72 -11.50
C HIS A 48 -2.52 -14.88 -13.02
N ASP A 49 -3.71 -14.90 -13.63
CA ASP A 49 -3.88 -15.16 -15.06
C ASP A 49 -3.27 -14.03 -15.89
N LEU A 50 -3.40 -12.77 -15.46
CA LEU A 50 -2.71 -11.63 -16.10
C LEU A 50 -1.19 -11.78 -16.03
N SER A 51 -0.64 -12.17 -14.88
CA SER A 51 0.81 -12.39 -14.73
C SER A 51 1.33 -13.55 -15.58
N THR A 52 0.51 -14.57 -15.81
CA THR A 52 0.85 -15.74 -16.63
C THR A 52 0.75 -15.42 -18.13
N ALA A 53 -0.30 -14.68 -18.52
CA ALA A 53 -0.52 -14.30 -19.92
C ALA A 53 0.47 -13.24 -20.42
N TYR A 54 0.94 -12.38 -19.51
CA TYR A 54 1.89 -11.30 -19.80
C TYR A 54 3.07 -11.39 -18.83
N PRO A 55 4.04 -12.29 -19.06
CA PRO A 55 5.16 -12.50 -18.13
C PRO A 55 6.05 -11.25 -17.94
N ASP A 56 6.02 -10.31 -18.89
CA ASP A 56 6.71 -9.01 -18.82
C ASP A 56 5.84 -7.88 -18.21
N PHE A 57 4.72 -8.23 -17.56
CA PHE A 57 3.82 -7.26 -16.93
C PHE A 57 4.28 -6.92 -15.50
N PHE A 58 4.43 -5.63 -15.22
CA PHE A 58 4.87 -5.12 -13.92
C PHE A 58 3.80 -4.23 -13.29
N ILE A 59 3.54 -4.45 -12.01
CA ILE A 59 2.72 -3.56 -11.18
C ILE A 59 3.64 -2.89 -10.16
N ALA A 60 3.66 -1.56 -10.16
CA ALA A 60 4.25 -0.77 -9.09
C ALA A 60 3.12 -0.11 -8.28
N CYS A 61 3.09 -0.39 -6.98
CA CYS A 61 2.15 0.23 -6.04
C CYS A 61 2.93 1.12 -5.06
N GLY A 62 2.47 2.35 -4.87
CA GLY A 62 3.07 3.28 -3.92
C GLY A 62 2.06 3.73 -2.88
N GLU A 63 2.50 3.86 -1.63
CA GLU A 63 1.76 4.49 -0.54
C GLU A 63 2.31 5.90 -0.34
N TRP A 64 1.52 6.93 -0.65
CA TRP A 64 2.02 8.32 -0.72
C TRP A 64 2.67 8.80 0.59
N PHE A 65 2.11 8.42 1.74
CA PHE A 65 2.59 8.80 3.07
C PHE A 65 3.89 8.09 3.48
N LYS A 66 4.34 7.08 2.72
CA LYS A 66 5.64 6.41 2.92
C LYS A 66 6.74 6.94 2.01
N MET A 67 6.42 7.82 1.06
CA MET A 67 7.40 8.31 0.09
C MET A 67 8.46 9.21 0.73
N ALA A 68 8.15 9.90 1.82
CA ALA A 68 9.08 10.75 2.55
C ALA A 68 9.06 10.41 4.05
N PRO A 69 10.16 10.66 4.80
CA PRO A 69 10.26 10.33 6.22
C PRO A 69 9.34 11.22 7.07
N VAL A 70 8.12 10.76 7.37
CA VAL A 70 7.08 11.51 8.12
C VAL A 70 7.60 12.17 9.40
N ALA A 71 8.52 11.52 10.12
CA ALA A 71 9.08 12.03 11.37
C ALA A 71 9.91 13.32 11.22
N GLU A 72 10.30 13.70 10.00
CA GLU A 72 11.00 14.97 9.73
C GLU A 72 10.04 16.16 9.52
N TYR A 73 8.74 15.89 9.37
CA TYR A 73 7.72 16.88 8.99
C TYR A 73 6.65 17.09 10.06
N PHE A 74 6.41 16.08 10.90
CA PHE A 74 5.30 16.05 11.86
C PHE A 74 5.78 15.75 13.27
N ASP A 75 5.07 16.29 14.26
CA ASP A 75 5.42 16.14 15.68
C ASP A 75 4.90 14.81 16.24
N GLN A 76 3.69 14.41 15.86
CA GLN A 76 2.98 13.23 16.36
C GLN A 76 2.30 12.47 15.20
N PRO A 77 3.07 11.92 14.24
CA PRO A 77 2.48 11.13 13.16
C PRO A 77 1.79 9.88 13.74
N GLY A 78 0.58 9.63 13.23
CA GLY A 78 -0.28 8.50 13.52
C GLY A 78 -0.43 7.56 12.32
N ASP A 79 -1.61 6.96 12.21
CA ASP A 79 -1.94 5.94 11.21
C ASP A 79 -3.13 6.32 10.32
N HIS A 80 -4.17 6.97 10.87
CA HIS A 80 -5.36 7.35 10.11
C HIS A 80 -6.06 8.60 10.66
N ALA A 81 -6.41 9.53 9.76
CA ALA A 81 -6.99 10.85 10.05
C ALA A 81 -6.17 11.65 11.08
N ASP A 82 -4.86 11.42 11.08
CA ASP A 82 -3.91 11.90 12.06
C ASP A 82 -3.35 13.28 11.66
N GLU A 83 -2.23 13.70 12.29
CA GLU A 83 -1.54 14.93 11.95
C GLU A 83 -1.12 14.99 10.48
N VAL A 84 -0.69 13.86 9.90
CA VAL A 84 -0.18 13.78 8.51
C VAL A 84 -1.31 14.03 7.51
N GLU A 85 -2.35 13.18 7.53
CA GLU A 85 -3.46 13.28 6.57
C GLU A 85 -4.18 14.62 6.70
N THR A 86 -4.43 15.06 7.94
CA THR A 86 -5.13 16.32 8.22
C THR A 86 -4.32 17.52 7.71
N SER A 87 -3.01 17.57 7.96
CA SER A 87 -2.17 18.67 7.48
C SER A 87 -2.15 18.77 5.97
N VAL A 88 -2.04 17.63 5.27
CA VAL A 88 -2.02 17.60 3.80
C VAL A 88 -3.38 17.99 3.22
N MET A 89 -4.49 17.55 3.84
CA MET A 89 -5.83 18.00 3.44
C MET A 89 -6.01 19.51 3.67
N MET A 90 -5.54 20.05 4.80
CA MET A 90 -5.56 21.49 5.07
C MET A 90 -4.72 22.30 4.07
N HIS A 91 -3.66 21.71 3.51
CA HIS A 91 -2.88 22.35 2.45
C HIS A 91 -3.66 22.47 1.13
N TYR A 92 -4.24 21.36 0.67
CA TYR A 92 -4.90 21.30 -0.64
C TYR A 92 -6.33 21.84 -0.64
N HIS A 93 -7.07 21.56 0.43
CA HIS A 93 -8.49 21.84 0.58
C HIS A 93 -8.81 22.32 2.00
N PRO A 94 -8.27 23.49 2.42
CA PRO A 94 -8.53 24.06 3.74
C PRO A 94 -10.02 24.24 4.05
N GLU A 95 -10.86 24.41 3.02
CA GLU A 95 -12.31 24.56 3.14
C GLU A 95 -13.05 23.27 3.53
N TRP A 96 -12.40 22.11 3.48
CA TRP A 96 -12.99 20.82 3.84
C TRP A 96 -12.62 20.35 5.25
N VAL A 97 -11.69 21.04 5.92
CA VAL A 97 -11.19 20.63 7.24
C VAL A 97 -11.57 21.65 8.29
N ASN A 98 -12.52 21.30 9.16
CA ASN A 98 -12.73 22.02 10.40
C ASN A 98 -12.02 21.30 11.56
N LEU A 99 -10.77 21.68 11.84
CA LEU A 99 -9.95 21.02 12.86
C LEU A 99 -10.58 21.05 14.26
N SER A 100 -11.47 22.00 14.55
CA SER A 100 -12.16 22.07 15.84
C SER A 100 -13.18 20.95 16.07
N GLU A 101 -13.56 20.22 15.02
CA GLU A 101 -14.46 19.06 15.09
C GLU A 101 -13.70 17.74 15.33
N ALA A 102 -12.36 17.76 15.29
CA ALA A 102 -11.56 16.56 15.41
C ALA A 102 -11.58 15.96 16.82
N GLY A 103 -11.74 14.64 16.89
CA GLY A 103 -11.56 13.85 18.11
C GLY A 103 -10.07 13.59 18.42
N PRO A 104 -9.77 12.96 19.57
CA PRO A 104 -8.40 12.66 19.98
C PRO A 104 -7.71 11.58 19.14
N GLY A 105 -8.46 10.81 18.33
CA GLY A 105 -7.91 9.75 17.47
C GLY A 105 -7.32 8.58 18.28
N GLU A 106 -7.97 8.19 19.37
CA GLU A 106 -7.48 7.08 20.21
C GLU A 106 -7.72 5.73 19.52
N GLY A 107 -6.62 5.07 19.12
CA GLY A 107 -6.66 3.78 18.45
C GLY A 107 -6.28 2.59 19.34
N HIS A 108 -6.83 1.43 19.01
CA HIS A 108 -6.49 0.14 19.58
C HIS A 108 -5.80 -0.76 18.55
N GLY A 109 -4.61 -1.24 18.90
CA GLY A 109 -3.90 -2.23 18.09
C GLY A 109 -4.48 -3.65 18.26
N PHE A 110 -4.14 -4.54 17.33
CA PHE A 110 -4.54 -5.95 17.43
C PHE A 110 -4.00 -6.61 18.71
N ALA A 111 -4.84 -7.43 19.36
CA ALA A 111 -4.42 -8.27 20.49
C ALA A 111 -3.40 -9.33 20.07
N VAL A 112 -3.51 -9.85 18.85
CA VAL A 112 -2.62 -10.88 18.31
C VAL A 112 -1.28 -10.25 17.90
N LYS A 113 -0.18 -10.78 18.46
CA LYS A 113 1.19 -10.30 18.21
C LYS A 113 1.57 -10.31 16.73
N ALA A 114 1.21 -11.35 15.97
CA ALA A 114 1.55 -11.46 14.55
C ALA A 114 0.88 -10.34 13.71
N LEU A 115 -0.38 -10.02 14.00
CA LEU A 115 -1.09 -8.90 13.36
C LEU A 115 -0.46 -7.56 13.75
N ARG A 116 -0.16 -7.34 15.03
CA ARG A 116 0.47 -6.11 15.51
C ARG A 116 1.88 -5.88 14.93
N GLN A 117 2.61 -6.97 14.67
CA GLN A 117 3.95 -6.93 14.08
C GLN A 117 3.92 -6.88 12.54
N GLY A 118 2.74 -6.81 11.91
CA GLY A 118 2.61 -6.80 10.44
C GLY A 118 3.03 -8.11 9.77
N LYS A 119 3.20 -9.21 10.53
CA LYS A 119 3.56 -10.53 9.98
C LYS A 119 2.38 -11.21 9.30
N VAL A 120 1.18 -10.83 9.69
CA VAL A 120 -0.08 -11.21 9.08
C VAL A 120 -0.88 -9.92 8.94
N TRP A 121 -1.53 -9.73 7.81
CA TRP A 121 -2.39 -8.58 7.56
C TRP A 121 -3.86 -8.99 7.66
N LEU A 122 -4.69 -8.11 8.22
CA LEU A 122 -6.14 -8.27 8.35
C LEU A 122 -6.75 -6.86 8.33
N PRO A 123 -7.88 -6.63 7.63
CA PRO A 123 -8.58 -5.35 7.72
C PRO A 123 -9.04 -5.08 9.16
N ARG A 124 -8.90 -3.83 9.61
CA ARG A 124 -9.36 -3.40 10.94
C ARG A 124 -10.89 -3.39 10.97
N HIS A 125 -11.47 -3.79 12.10
CA HIS A 125 -12.89 -3.56 12.37
C HIS A 125 -13.03 -2.21 13.08
N TRP A 126 -13.38 -1.15 12.36
CA TRP A 126 -13.29 0.24 12.83
C TRP A 126 -14.02 0.51 14.15
N ASN A 127 -15.23 -0.02 14.32
CA ASN A 127 -15.98 0.09 15.58
C ASN A 127 -15.27 -0.49 16.82
N LEU A 128 -14.22 -1.30 16.62
CA LEU A 128 -13.40 -1.87 17.69
C LEU A 128 -11.99 -1.26 17.72
N ALA A 129 -11.50 -0.75 16.58
CA ALA A 129 -10.16 -0.19 16.46
C ALA A 129 -10.10 1.28 16.89
N SER A 130 -11.14 2.06 16.61
CA SER A 130 -11.31 3.43 17.11
C SER A 130 -12.83 3.68 17.22
N PRO A 131 -13.43 3.33 18.37
CA PRO A 131 -14.89 3.32 18.53
C PRO A 131 -15.50 4.72 18.57
N ASP A 132 -14.73 5.73 18.95
CA ASP A 132 -15.25 7.07 19.25
C ASP A 132 -15.29 7.98 18.01
N ASP A 133 -14.21 8.01 17.23
CA ASP A 133 -14.04 8.97 16.13
C ASP A 133 -13.45 8.37 14.85
N THR A 134 -13.17 7.07 14.83
CA THR A 134 -12.51 6.32 13.73
C THR A 134 -11.08 6.74 13.42
N GLY A 135 -10.55 7.78 14.06
CA GLY A 135 -9.16 8.23 13.92
C GLY A 135 -8.19 7.36 14.71
N ILE A 136 -6.96 7.26 14.21
CA ILE A 136 -5.82 6.63 14.90
C ILE A 136 -4.63 7.57 14.78
N GLY A 137 -4.41 8.38 15.83
CA GLY A 137 -3.45 9.48 15.86
C GLY A 137 -4.16 10.81 16.05
N ASN A 138 -3.60 11.66 16.92
CA ASN A 138 -4.23 12.93 17.27
C ASN A 138 -3.87 14.02 16.23
N PRO A 139 -4.87 14.60 15.52
CA PRO A 139 -4.60 15.60 14.49
C PRO A 139 -4.41 17.03 15.03
N ALA A 140 -4.47 17.27 16.34
CA ALA A 140 -4.53 18.62 16.92
C ALA A 140 -3.34 19.54 16.55
N LEU A 141 -2.19 18.97 16.17
CA LEU A 141 -1.00 19.71 15.74
C LEU A 141 -0.92 19.92 14.22
N ALA A 142 -1.95 19.53 13.47
CA ALA A 142 -2.00 19.64 12.03
C ALA A 142 -2.00 21.09 11.57
N THR A 143 -1.24 21.38 10.50
CA THR A 143 -1.22 22.70 9.87
C THR A 143 -1.06 22.56 8.36
N ALA A 144 -1.65 23.49 7.60
CA ALA A 144 -1.50 23.54 6.15
C ALA A 144 -0.01 23.66 5.73
N GLU A 145 0.83 24.34 6.51
CA GLU A 145 2.25 24.50 6.18
C GLU A 145 3.04 23.19 6.34
N LYS A 146 2.76 22.40 7.38
CA LYS A 146 3.32 21.03 7.49
C LYS A 146 2.88 20.18 6.31
N GLY A 147 1.60 20.27 5.94
CA GLY A 147 1.03 19.57 4.79
C GLY A 147 1.72 19.93 3.48
N ARG A 148 1.93 21.22 3.22
CA ARG A 148 2.64 21.71 2.03
C ARG A 148 4.06 21.14 1.95
N ARG A 149 4.84 21.28 3.03
CA ARG A 149 6.22 20.79 3.08
C ARG A 149 6.31 19.29 2.82
N PHE A 150 5.42 18.51 3.41
CA PHE A 150 5.41 17.06 3.21
C PHE A 150 4.93 16.68 1.81
N ALA A 151 3.88 17.32 1.30
CA ALA A 151 3.39 17.08 -0.06
C ALA A 151 4.46 17.38 -1.12
N GLU A 152 5.23 18.46 -0.95
CA GLU A 152 6.36 18.79 -1.83
C GLU A 152 7.45 17.70 -1.82
N ALA A 153 7.78 17.17 -0.64
CA ALA A 153 8.74 16.07 -0.52
C ALA A 153 8.23 14.78 -1.17
N VAL A 154 6.97 14.42 -0.93
CA VAL A 154 6.31 13.26 -1.56
C VAL A 154 6.29 13.40 -3.08
N VAL A 155 5.95 14.58 -3.61
CA VAL A 155 5.95 14.84 -5.06
C VAL A 155 7.36 14.75 -5.65
N ALA A 156 8.38 15.22 -4.93
CA ALA A 156 9.77 15.10 -5.39
C ALA A 156 10.19 13.63 -5.53
N GLU A 157 9.90 12.81 -4.53
CA GLU A 157 10.20 11.36 -4.54
C GLU A 157 9.43 10.61 -5.63
N TYR A 158 8.15 10.91 -5.82
CA TYR A 158 7.39 10.36 -6.97
C TYR A 158 7.97 10.80 -8.31
N ALA A 159 8.38 12.07 -8.45
CA ALA A 159 8.96 12.57 -9.68
C ALA A 159 10.30 11.90 -9.99
N ASP A 160 11.13 11.66 -8.98
CA ASP A 160 12.40 10.95 -9.11
C ASP A 160 12.16 9.49 -9.49
N PHE A 161 11.27 8.78 -8.78
CA PHE A 161 10.84 7.44 -9.15
C PHE A 161 10.34 7.37 -10.59
N LEU A 162 9.45 8.27 -11.02
CA LEU A 162 8.91 8.27 -12.38
C LEU A 162 9.98 8.54 -13.44
N ARG A 163 11.00 9.36 -13.14
CA ARG A 163 12.13 9.60 -14.07
C ARG A 163 13.00 8.37 -14.23
N ASP A 164 13.27 7.66 -13.14
CA ASP A 164 14.07 6.44 -13.18
C ASP A 164 13.27 5.28 -13.80
N PHE A 165 12.02 5.11 -13.38
CA PHE A 165 11.13 4.08 -13.88
C PHE A 165 10.85 4.22 -15.38
N LYS A 166 10.79 5.45 -15.92
CA LYS A 166 10.66 5.69 -17.37
C LYS A 166 11.85 5.14 -18.19
N ARG A 167 13.02 4.93 -17.57
CA ARG A 167 14.19 4.38 -18.27
C ARG A 167 14.10 2.87 -18.46
N ILE A 168 13.24 2.21 -17.69
CA ILE A 168 13.00 0.77 -17.75
C ILE A 168 12.23 0.45 -19.02
N ARG A 169 12.83 -0.32 -19.92
CA ARG A 169 12.22 -0.77 -21.19
C ARG A 169 11.90 -2.25 -21.19
N GLN A 170 12.56 -2.99 -20.33
CA GLN A 170 12.44 -4.43 -20.18
C GLN A 170 12.72 -4.80 -18.71
N PRO A 171 12.22 -5.95 -18.23
CA PRO A 171 12.37 -6.42 -16.85
C PRO A 171 13.79 -6.31 -16.28
N GLN A 172 14.80 -6.62 -17.10
CA GLN A 172 16.20 -6.65 -16.69
C GLN A 172 16.74 -5.28 -16.30
N ASP A 173 16.17 -4.19 -16.84
CA ASP A 173 16.64 -2.84 -16.55
C ASP A 173 16.33 -2.41 -15.09
N LEU A 174 15.50 -3.17 -14.36
CA LEU A 174 15.15 -2.91 -12.95
C LEU A 174 16.26 -3.29 -11.96
N TYR A 175 17.28 -4.01 -12.40
CA TYR A 175 18.31 -4.60 -11.54
C TYR A 175 19.70 -4.04 -11.90
N GLU A 176 20.57 -3.90 -10.88
CA GLU A 176 21.97 -3.42 -11.02
C GLU A 176 22.94 -4.49 -11.54
#